data_AF-A0A0X9D013-F1
#
_entry.id   AF-A0A0X9D013-F1
#
_cell.length_a   1.000
_cell.length_b   1.000
_cell.length_c   1.000
_cell.angle_alpha   90.00
_cell.angle_beta   90.00
_cell.angle_gamma   90.00
#
_symmetry.space_group_name_H-M   'P 1'
#
loop_
_entity.id
_entity.type
_entity.pdbx_description
1 polymer ?
#
loop_
_entity_poly.entity_id
_entity_poly.type
_entity_poly.pdbx_seq_one_letter_code
_entity_poly.pdbx_strand_id
1 'polypeptide(L)'
;EFLDFFLVTAYVPNSGRGLVRLDYRKTWDVDFRAYLSELDIQKPLVLCGDLNVAHQEIDLKNPKGNKKNAGFTPEEREGFSQLLTAGFIDSFRELYPEQTNAYTFWTYM
;
A
#
# COMPACT_ATOMS: atom_id res chain seq x y z
N GLU A 1 -5.73 12.11 18.70
CA GLU A 1 -5.02 10.86 19.05
C GLU A 1 -5.90 10.06 19.99
N PHE A 2 -5.93 8.73 19.86
CA PHE A 2 -6.71 7.87 20.76
C PHE A 2 -5.82 7.35 21.90
N LEU A 3 -6.45 6.95 23.00
CA LEU A 3 -5.76 6.45 24.18
C LEU A 3 -4.99 5.17 23.85
N ASP A 4 -5.65 4.22 23.19
CA ASP A 4 -5.18 2.84 23.08
C ASP A 4 -4.45 2.51 21.77
N PHE A 5 -4.56 3.38 20.75
CA PHE A 5 -3.97 3.14 19.43
C PHE A 5 -3.68 4.43 18.66
N PHE A 6 -2.80 4.34 17.68
CA PHE A 6 -2.62 5.38 16.66
C PHE A 6 -3.48 5.09 15.44
N LEU A 7 -4.16 6.13 14.92
CA LEU A 7 -4.81 6.09 13.61
C LEU A 7 -4.03 6.99 12.66
N VAL A 8 -3.43 6.40 11.63
CA VAL A 8 -2.77 7.11 10.55
C VAL A 8 -3.62 6.94 9.29
N THR A 9 -4.05 8.06 8.71
CA THR A 9 -4.63 8.07 7.36
C THR A 9 -3.60 8.60 6.37
N ALA A 10 -3.43 7.93 5.24
CA ALA A 10 -2.47 8.32 4.22
C ALA A 10 -3.10 8.42 2.83
N TYR A 11 -2.63 9.40 2.07
CA TYR A 11 -2.76 9.40 0.61
C TYR A 11 -1.36 9.27 0.03
N VAL A 12 -0.97 8.03 -0.27
CA VAL A 12 0.39 7.71 -0.70
C VAL A 12 0.63 8.28 -2.10
N PRO A 13 1.81 8.87 -2.38
CA PRO A 13 2.10 9.45 -3.68
C PRO A 13 1.96 8.43 -4.82
N ASN A 14 1.16 8.77 -5.83
CA ASN A 14 1.13 8.01 -7.06
C ASN A 14 2.46 8.15 -7.83
N SER A 15 2.97 7.05 -8.40
CA SER A 15 4.22 7.04 -9.20
C SER A 15 4.12 7.81 -10.52
N GLY A 16 2.92 8.25 -10.90
CA GLY A 16 2.66 9.09 -12.04
C GLY A 16 2.63 8.34 -13.37
N ARG A 17 2.03 8.97 -14.38
CA ARG A 17 1.99 8.43 -15.74
C ARG A 17 3.41 8.29 -16.28
N GLY A 18 3.74 7.13 -16.85
CA GLY A 18 5.10 6.85 -17.31
C GLY A 18 6.12 6.70 -16.17
N LEU A 19 5.66 6.51 -14.94
CA LEU A 19 6.49 6.24 -13.76
C LEU A 19 7.48 7.38 -13.41
N VAL A 20 7.15 8.61 -13.81
CA VAL A 20 7.98 9.82 -13.63
C VAL A 20 8.31 10.15 -12.17
N ARG A 21 7.57 9.60 -11.20
CA ARG A 21 7.78 9.80 -9.76
C ARG A 21 8.09 8.49 -9.02
N LEU A 22 8.37 7.39 -9.72
CA LEU A 22 8.62 6.10 -9.07
C LEU A 22 9.80 6.16 -8.10
N ASP A 23 10.87 6.89 -8.43
CA ASP A 23 12.00 7.05 -7.52
C ASP A 23 11.61 7.79 -6.24
N TYR A 24 10.79 8.84 -6.34
CA TYR A 24 10.24 9.52 -5.17
C TYR A 24 9.33 8.61 -4.35
N ARG A 25 8.47 7.82 -5.00
CA ARG A 25 7.61 6.83 -4.35
C ARG A 25 8.43 5.83 -3.54
N LYS A 26 9.55 5.33 -4.08
CA LYS A 26 10.44 4.39 -3.36
C LYS A 26 11.04 5.01 -2.11
N THR A 27 11.52 6.25 -2.18
CA THR A 27 12.03 6.97 -0.99
C THR A 27 10.90 7.19 0.02
N TRP A 28 9.73 7.60 -0.45
CA TRP A 28 8.55 7.77 0.40
C TRP A 28 8.17 6.48 1.15
N ASP A 29 8.16 5.32 0.47
CA ASP A 29 7.81 4.05 1.10
C ASP A 29 8.81 3.65 2.21
N VAL A 30 10.10 3.96 2.04
CA VAL A 30 11.13 3.72 3.07
C VAL A 30 10.90 4.62 4.28
N ASP A 31 10.77 5.93 4.05
CA ASP A 31 10.60 6.92 5.12
C ASP A 31 9.28 6.69 5.87
N PHE A 32 8.20 6.41 5.13
CA PHE A 32 6.88 6.18 5.70
C PHE A 32 6.84 4.90 6.53
N ARG A 33 7.45 3.80 6.06
CA ARG A 33 7.57 2.58 6.85
C ARG A 33 8.36 2.82 8.15
N ALA A 34 9.48 3.54 8.08
CA ALA A 34 10.26 3.87 9.27
C ALA A 34 9.43 4.66 10.30
N TYR A 35 8.70 5.68 9.84
CA TYR A 35 7.79 6.45 10.68
C TYR A 35 6.69 5.59 11.33
N LEU A 36 6.04 4.71 10.56
CA LEU A 36 5.00 3.83 11.09
C LEU A 36 5.56 2.84 12.12
N SER A 37 6.74 2.27 11.88
CA SER A 37 7.40 1.38 12.83
C SER A 37 7.77 2.08 14.14
N GLU A 38 8.20 3.35 14.10
CA GLU A 38 8.46 4.14 15.31
C GLU A 38 7.19 4.41 16.14
N LEU A 39 6.04 4.59 15.48
CA LEU A 39 4.76 4.74 16.16
C LEU A 39 4.27 3.41 16.76
N ASP A 40 4.39 2.31 16.02
CA ASP A 40 3.91 0.98 16.45
C ASP A 40 4.65 0.46 17.68
N ILE A 41 5.93 0.84 17.86
CA ILE A 41 6.69 0.56 19.10
C ILE A 41 6.01 1.18 20.34
N GLN A 42 5.37 2.33 20.19
CA GLN A 42 4.79 3.07 21.32
C GLN A 42 3.39 2.56 21.65
N LYS A 43 2.54 2.39 20.63
CA LYS A 43 1.15 1.91 20.75
C LYS A 43 0.72 1.23 19.45
N PRO A 44 -0.20 0.26 19.50
CA PRO A 44 -0.73 -0.38 18.30
C PRO A 44 -1.19 0.64 17.25
N LEU A 45 -0.87 0.39 15.98
CA LEU A 45 -1.16 1.31 14.89
C LEU A 45 -2.19 0.74 13.90
N VAL A 46 -3.14 1.60 13.51
CA VAL A 46 -4.04 1.36 12.37
C VAL A 46 -3.67 2.35 11.26
N LEU A 47 -3.26 1.82 10.11
CA LEU A 47 -3.07 2.57 8.88
C LEU A 47 -4.29 2.39 7.97
N CYS A 48 -4.83 3.48 7.44
CA CYS A 48 -5.85 3.44 6.40
C CYS A 48 -5.64 4.52 5.34
N GLY A 49 -6.40 4.44 4.24
CA GLY A 49 -6.39 5.43 3.16
C GLY A 49 -6.09 4.82 1.80
N ASP A 50 -5.69 5.66 0.85
CA ASP A 50 -5.30 5.22 -0.49
C ASP A 50 -3.77 5.07 -0.55
N LEU A 51 -3.34 3.81 -0.58
CA LEU A 51 -1.93 3.43 -0.58
C LEU A 51 -1.32 3.36 -1.99
N ASN A 52 -2.10 3.66 -3.03
CA ASN A 52 -1.66 3.70 -4.43
C ASN A 52 -0.86 2.45 -4.85
N VAL A 53 -1.30 1.26 -4.43
CA VAL A 53 -0.70 -0.03 -4.81
C VAL A 53 -1.73 -1.15 -4.71
N ALA A 54 -1.77 -2.02 -5.72
CA ALA A 54 -2.37 -3.35 -5.64
C ALA A 54 -1.23 -4.36 -5.37
N HIS A 55 -1.27 -5.07 -4.26
CA HIS A 55 -0.14 -5.89 -3.79
C HIS A 55 0.07 -7.15 -4.62
N GLN A 56 -1.00 -7.92 -4.82
CA GLN A 56 -1.00 -9.21 -5.49
C GLN A 56 -1.83 -9.16 -6.78
N GLU A 57 -1.66 -10.16 -7.66
CA GLU A 57 -2.42 -10.23 -8.92
C GLU A 57 -3.94 -10.33 -8.70
N ILE A 58 -4.39 -10.78 -7.52
CA ILE A 58 -5.81 -10.84 -7.15
C ILE A 58 -6.42 -9.46 -6.82
N ASP A 59 -5.59 -8.44 -6.55
CA ASP A 59 -6.01 -7.12 -6.09
C ASP A 59 -6.37 -6.16 -7.23
N LEU A 60 -6.25 -6.59 -8.48
CA LEU A 60 -6.64 -5.82 -9.65
C LEU A 60 -7.17 -6.71 -10.78
N LYS A 61 -7.98 -6.12 -11.67
CA LYS A 61 -8.64 -6.89 -12.75
C LYS A 61 -7.70 -7.33 -13.87
N ASN A 62 -6.66 -6.55 -14.19
CA ASN A 62 -5.75 -6.80 -15.31
C ASN A 62 -4.27 -6.73 -14.86
N PRO A 63 -3.76 -7.72 -14.10
CA PRO A 63 -2.38 -7.73 -13.61
C PRO A 63 -1.36 -7.72 -14.75
N LYS A 64 -1.60 -8.52 -15.81
CA LYS A 64 -0.67 -8.66 -16.94
C LYS A 64 -0.43 -7.34 -17.67
N GLY A 65 -1.48 -6.53 -17.85
CA GLY A 65 -1.39 -5.23 -18.53
C GLY A 65 -0.80 -4.10 -17.68
N ASN A 66 -0.72 -4.27 -16.35
CA ASN A 66 -0.38 -3.17 -15.44
C ASN A 66 1.01 -3.29 -14.80
N LYS A 67 1.80 -4.32 -15.09
CA LYS A 67 3.15 -4.50 -14.51
C LYS A 67 4.12 -3.33 -14.74
N LYS A 68 3.81 -2.42 -15.66
CA LYS A 68 4.59 -1.22 -15.99
C LYS A 68 3.82 0.10 -15.77
N ASN A 69 2.71 0.04 -15.05
CA ASN A 69 1.86 1.19 -14.73
C ASN A 69 1.92 1.47 -13.22
N ALA A 70 1.71 2.73 -12.86
CA ALA A 70 1.62 3.15 -11.47
C ALA A 70 0.49 2.38 -10.75
N GLY A 71 0.76 1.98 -9.51
CA GLY A 71 -0.09 1.13 -8.69
C GLY A 71 0.15 -0.37 -8.83
N PHE A 72 1.00 -0.83 -9.76
CA PHE A 72 1.29 -2.26 -9.92
C PHE A 72 2.70 -2.57 -10.42
N THR A 73 3.66 -1.65 -10.26
CA THR A 73 5.06 -1.96 -10.60
C THR A 73 5.65 -2.96 -9.59
N PRO A 74 6.70 -3.73 -9.96
CA PRO A 74 7.41 -4.58 -9.01
C PRO A 74 7.90 -3.82 -7.77
N GLU A 75 8.35 -2.58 -7.93
CA GLU A 75 8.90 -1.75 -6.87
C GLU A 75 7.83 -1.28 -5.87
N GLU A 76 6.66 -0.85 -6.35
CA GLU A 76 5.54 -0.46 -5.47
C GLU A 76 5.03 -1.67 -4.67
N ARG A 77 4.91 -2.83 -5.33
CA ARG A 77 4.49 -4.07 -4.71
C ARG A 77 5.49 -4.56 -3.67
N GLU A 78 6.78 -4.45 -3.97
CA GLU A 78 7.85 -4.77 -3.03
C GLU A 78 7.85 -3.80 -1.83
N GLY A 79 7.63 -2.50 -2.05
CA GLY A 79 7.46 -1.53 -0.98
C GLY A 79 6.34 -1.93 0.00
N PHE A 80 5.20 -2.37 -0.53
CA PHE A 80 4.11 -2.90 0.29
C PHE A 80 4.45 -4.22 0.98
N SER A 81 5.12 -5.17 0.31
CA SER A 81 5.61 -6.41 0.94
C SER A 81 6.55 -6.14 2.12
N GLN A 82 7.42 -5.13 2.00
CA GLN A 82 8.33 -4.75 3.07
C GLN A 82 7.60 -4.06 4.23
N LEU A 83 6.52 -3.32 3.96
CA LEU A 83 5.63 -2.81 5.02
C LEU A 83 5.03 -3.98 5.81
N LEU A 84 4.46 -4.99 5.14
CA LEU A 84 3.90 -6.15 5.84
C LEU A 84 4.96 -6.94 6.60
N THR A 85 6.15 -7.12 6.01
CA THR A 85 7.28 -7.81 6.65
C THR A 85 7.79 -7.07 7.89
N ALA A 86 7.56 -5.76 8.00
CA ALA A 86 7.88 -4.96 9.19
C ALA A 86 6.89 -5.17 10.36
N GLY A 87 5.92 -6.09 10.23
CA GLY A 87 4.98 -6.45 11.29
C GLY A 87 3.54 -5.99 11.06
N PHE A 88 3.27 -5.30 9.95
CA PHE A 88 1.93 -4.86 9.60
C PHE A 88 1.13 -5.95 8.89
N ILE A 89 -0.19 -5.91 9.03
CA ILE A 89 -1.11 -6.90 8.45
C ILE A 89 -2.11 -6.17 7.53
N ASP A 90 -2.29 -6.67 6.31
CA ASP A 90 -3.41 -6.29 5.46
C ASP A 90 -4.69 -6.93 6.01
N SER A 91 -5.47 -6.14 6.76
CA SER A 91 -6.69 -6.63 7.42
C SER A 91 -7.72 -7.26 6.48
N PHE A 92 -7.84 -6.78 5.23
CA PHE A 92 -8.79 -7.36 4.29
C PHE A 92 -8.30 -8.73 3.81
N ARG A 93 -7.00 -8.84 3.51
CA ARG A 93 -6.41 -10.11 3.06
C ARG A 93 -6.23 -11.14 4.15
N GLU A 94 -6.07 -10.71 5.40
CA GLU A 94 -6.11 -11.61 6.56
C GLU A 94 -7.47 -12.30 6.69
N LEU A 95 -8.56 -11.55 6.54
CA LEU A 95 -9.92 -12.08 6.65
C LEU A 95 -10.41 -12.79 5.38
N TYR A 96 -9.95 -12.34 4.21
CA TYR A 96 -10.40 -12.79 2.90
C TYR A 96 -9.22 -13.06 1.94
N PRO A 97 -8.36 -14.06 2.26
CA PRO A 97 -7.09 -14.26 1.56
C PRO A 97 -7.26 -14.60 0.07
N GLU A 98 -8.32 -15.32 -0.28
CA GLU A 98 -8.56 -15.79 -1.66
C GLU A 98 -9.66 -15.02 -2.38
N GLN A 99 -10.28 -14.01 -1.73
CA GLN A 99 -11.40 -13.28 -2.32
C GLN A 99 -10.95 -12.49 -3.56
N THR A 100 -11.48 -12.87 -4.72
CA THR A 100 -11.23 -12.18 -5.99
C THR A 100 -12.31 -11.14 -6.27
N ASN A 101 -12.04 -10.23 -7.22
CA ASN A 101 -12.95 -9.17 -7.65
C ASN A 101 -13.39 -8.19 -6.53
N ALA A 102 -12.55 -8.00 -5.52
CA ALA A 102 -12.73 -6.99 -4.48
C ALA A 102 -11.84 -5.78 -4.79
N TYR A 103 -12.44 -4.72 -5.33
CA TYR A 103 -11.71 -3.52 -5.79
C TYR A 103 -12.27 -2.27 -5.10
N THR A 104 -11.39 -1.29 -4.88
CA THR A 104 -11.75 -0.01 -4.25
C THR A 104 -11.63 1.18 -5.21
N PHE A 105 -11.13 0.95 -6.43
CA PHE A 105 -10.92 1.99 -7.44
C PHE A 105 -11.24 1.47 -8.86
N TRP A 106 -11.85 2.35 -9.66
CA TRP A 106 -12.06 2.16 -11.09
C TRP A 106 -11.70 3.45 -11.82
N THR A 107 -11.06 3.35 -12.99
CA THR A 107 -10.93 4.52 -13.89
C THR A 107 -12.31 4.97 -14.33
N TYR A 108 -12.51 6.28 -14.46
CA TYR A 108 -13.80 6.86 -14.86
C TYR A 108 -14.16 6.59 -16.32
N MET A 109 -13.15 6.32 -17.17
CA MET A 109 -13.24 6.06 -18.61
C MET A 109 -12.15 5.11 -19.06
#